data_AF-A0A7X0ZA21-F1
#
_entry.id   AF-A0A7X0ZA21-F1
#
_cell.length_a   1.000
_cell.length_b   1.000
_cell.length_c   1.000
_cell.angle_alpha   90.00
_cell.angle_beta   90.00
_cell.angle_gamma   90.00
#
_symmetry.space_group_name_H-M   'P 1'
#
loop_
_entity.id
_entity.type
_entity.pdbx_description
1 polymer ?
#
loop_
_entity_poly.entity_id
_entity_poly.type
_entity_poly.pdbx_seq_one_letter_code
_entity_poly.pdbx_strand_id
1 'polypeptide(L)'
;MTVWEILQIEKTTDKRAIKCAYAKALKYTHPDDDPAAFQKLKESFDIALKYQESDWDMDDFEPIVFSVADDEYNTDEQTAKKPQLQLEPLELEEKEPSFMEQLNVVFANFSERINIEVWRDLLQTDSSFSMDGYDSNKTYLANFIAENAMFLPKEIIKLAFELYNLDEIVLNSFNERLAINLRNAKNLPPFSFEALENLDEHSRNTFIMTRYAAYNCLERRGIESHIKRAKIIFASDPDLELIDIISSTGKLNQATILKRINQFIEKNSENPTARMYRLFLNQKMKNPINLDDLEYALLDTYFSVPKENEFFDDIIYHVDKNKLLGFIYFDLKKYSMAYSYLIKAADTSVKSVRDRIAFCLKLDLKREKETTKNKARIQDISTELSFYSIFAYELWYLKLRPKNVFSVLFSMAKVAILIMLLTSIFAEDLNFWRVFWIIFLGNTIGVHLLFRKNIWIKYRDENREEYYRNKFANIK
;
A
#
# COMPACT_ATOMS: atom_id res chain seq x y z
N MET A 1 -4.80 -25.46 -24.35
CA MET A 1 -4.25 -25.66 -25.70
C MET A 1 -2.98 -24.85 -25.79
N THR A 2 -1.89 -25.46 -26.24
CA THR A 2 -0.62 -24.79 -26.42
C THR A 2 -0.62 -23.94 -27.70
N VAL A 3 0.23 -22.91 -27.76
CA VAL A 3 0.39 -22.04 -28.95
C VAL A 3 0.60 -22.84 -30.23
N TRP A 4 1.37 -23.93 -30.13
CA TRP A 4 1.72 -24.84 -31.22
C TRP A 4 0.53 -25.70 -31.66
N GLU A 5 -0.33 -26.13 -30.72
CA GLU A 5 -1.58 -26.84 -31.03
C GLU A 5 -2.58 -25.96 -31.78
N ILE A 6 -2.67 -24.68 -31.43
CA ILE A 6 -3.58 -23.72 -32.09
C ILE A 6 -3.12 -23.42 -33.51
N LEU A 7 -1.80 -23.31 -33.73
CA LEU A 7 -1.21 -23.14 -35.06
C LEU A 7 -1.08 -24.46 -35.84
N GLN A 8 -1.39 -25.60 -35.23
CA GLN A 8 -1.27 -26.96 -35.79
C GLN A 8 0.13 -27.27 -36.36
N ILE A 9 1.17 -26.86 -35.64
CA ILE A 9 2.58 -27.11 -35.99
C ILE A 9 3.33 -27.64 -34.78
N GLU A 10 4.47 -28.29 -35.01
CA GLU A 10 5.40 -28.61 -33.93
C GLU A 10 6.16 -27.36 -33.48
N LYS A 11 6.64 -27.37 -32.23
CA LYS A 11 7.43 -26.28 -31.65
C LYS A 11 8.66 -26.01 -32.52
N THR A 12 8.77 -24.79 -33.05
CA THR A 12 9.83 -24.41 -34.00
C THR A 12 10.25 -22.95 -33.82
N THR A 13 11.48 -22.63 -34.20
CA THR A 13 12.01 -21.25 -34.27
C THR A 13 12.04 -20.71 -35.71
N ASP A 14 11.59 -21.50 -36.70
CA ASP A 14 11.55 -21.07 -38.10
C ASP A 14 10.37 -20.11 -38.37
N LYS A 15 10.71 -18.83 -38.56
CA LYS A 15 9.78 -17.74 -38.88
C LYS A 15 8.91 -18.02 -40.11
N ARG A 16 9.43 -18.72 -41.12
CA ARG A 16 8.67 -19.05 -42.33
C ARG A 16 7.60 -20.09 -42.05
N ALA A 17 7.91 -21.10 -41.26
CA ALA A 17 6.97 -22.14 -40.86
C ALA A 17 5.79 -21.56 -40.06
N ILE A 18 6.07 -20.65 -39.10
CA ILE A 18 5.05 -19.99 -38.26
C ILE A 18 4.10 -19.11 -39.10
N LYS A 19 4.64 -18.31 -40.03
CA LYS A 19 3.83 -17.48 -40.93
C LYS A 19 2.97 -18.30 -41.89
N CYS A 20 3.50 -19.38 -42.43
CA CYS A 20 2.73 -20.28 -43.30
C CYS A 20 1.60 -20.99 -42.53
N ALA A 21 1.83 -21.39 -41.29
CA ALA A 21 0.82 -22.03 -40.44
C ALA A 21 -0.34 -21.08 -40.12
N TYR A 22 -0.02 -19.84 -39.71
CA TYR A 22 -1.02 -18.80 -39.47
C TYR A 22 -1.84 -18.49 -40.72
N ALA A 23 -1.19 -18.28 -41.87
CA ALA A 23 -1.89 -18.02 -43.14
C ALA A 23 -2.79 -19.18 -43.58
N LYS A 24 -2.46 -20.42 -43.22
CA LYS A 24 -3.29 -21.60 -43.50
C LYS A 24 -4.50 -21.66 -42.57
N ALA A 25 -4.32 -21.36 -41.28
CA ALA A 25 -5.40 -21.33 -40.29
C ALA A 25 -6.38 -20.17 -40.54
N LEU A 26 -5.87 -18.99 -40.93
CA LEU A 26 -6.65 -17.79 -41.23
C LEU A 26 -7.70 -18.00 -42.34
N LYS A 27 -7.46 -18.95 -43.26
CA LYS A 27 -8.41 -19.31 -44.32
C LYS A 27 -9.69 -19.98 -43.82
N TYR A 28 -9.68 -20.47 -42.59
CA TYR A 28 -10.80 -21.20 -41.98
C TYR A 28 -11.34 -20.50 -40.73
N THR A 29 -10.70 -19.41 -40.28
CA THR A 29 -11.10 -18.64 -39.09
C THR A 29 -11.31 -17.20 -39.53
N HIS A 30 -12.52 -16.92 -40.02
CA HIS A 30 -12.89 -15.57 -40.45
C HIS A 30 -13.35 -14.72 -39.25
N PRO A 31 -12.92 -13.45 -39.14
CA PRO A 31 -13.29 -12.57 -38.03
C PRO A 31 -14.80 -12.39 -37.84
N ASP A 32 -15.56 -12.46 -38.94
CA ASP A 32 -17.01 -12.23 -38.94
C ASP A 32 -17.80 -13.47 -38.48
N ASP A 33 -17.22 -14.66 -38.57
CA ASP A 33 -17.88 -15.93 -38.24
C ASP A 33 -17.62 -16.35 -36.77
N ASP A 34 -16.39 -16.18 -36.28
CA ASP A 34 -16.02 -16.44 -34.88
C ASP A 34 -14.90 -15.50 -34.41
N PRO A 35 -15.26 -14.34 -33.84
CA PRO A 35 -14.30 -13.35 -33.35
C PRO A 35 -13.36 -13.90 -32.26
N ALA A 36 -13.86 -14.81 -31.42
CA ALA A 36 -13.09 -15.37 -30.31
C ALA A 36 -12.06 -16.41 -30.79
N ALA A 37 -12.40 -17.19 -31.82
CA ALA A 37 -11.44 -18.10 -32.46
C ALA A 37 -10.38 -17.34 -33.26
N PHE A 38 -10.76 -16.26 -33.95
CA PHE A 38 -9.82 -15.39 -34.66
C PHE A 38 -8.83 -14.72 -33.69
N GLN A 39 -9.31 -14.19 -32.57
CA GLN A 39 -8.48 -13.58 -31.55
C GLN A 39 -7.46 -14.58 -30.98
N LYS A 40 -7.89 -15.80 -30.63
CA LYS A 40 -6.99 -16.86 -30.14
C LYS A 40 -5.94 -17.28 -31.17
N LEU A 41 -6.31 -17.33 -32.45
CA LEU A 41 -5.38 -17.64 -33.53
C LEU A 41 -4.33 -16.54 -33.69
N LYS A 42 -4.76 -15.28 -33.60
CA LYS A 42 -3.88 -14.11 -33.69
C LYS A 42 -2.92 -14.03 -32.50
N GLU A 43 -3.41 -14.20 -31.29
CA GLU A 43 -2.61 -14.25 -30.06
C GLU A 43 -1.55 -15.35 -30.12
N SER A 44 -1.94 -16.56 -30.56
CA SER A 44 -1.01 -17.69 -30.71
C SER A 44 0.10 -17.40 -31.73
N PHE A 45 -0.23 -16.76 -32.85
CA PHE A 45 0.75 -16.37 -33.86
C PHE A 45 1.75 -15.34 -33.33
N ASP A 46 1.28 -14.32 -32.62
CA ASP A 46 2.12 -13.25 -32.08
C ASP A 46 3.05 -13.80 -30.96
N ILE A 47 2.56 -14.75 -30.14
CA ILE A 47 3.39 -15.46 -29.14
C ILE A 47 4.46 -16.33 -29.82
N ALA A 48 4.10 -17.06 -30.89
CA ALA A 48 5.06 -17.89 -31.64
C ALA A 48 6.16 -17.05 -32.31
N LEU A 49 5.85 -15.84 -32.79
CA LEU A 49 6.84 -14.91 -33.33
C LEU A 49 7.76 -14.33 -32.25
N LYS A 50 7.26 -14.03 -31.05
CA LYS A 50 8.11 -13.59 -29.92
C LYS A 50 9.06 -14.68 -29.45
N TYR A 51 8.63 -15.94 -29.48
CA TYR A 51 9.49 -17.10 -29.20
C TYR A 51 10.70 -17.20 -30.16
N GLN A 52 10.56 -16.69 -31.39
CA GLN A 52 11.64 -16.67 -32.38
C GLN A 52 12.70 -15.58 -32.10
N GLU A 53 12.38 -14.56 -31.29
CA GLU A 53 13.26 -13.39 -31.03
C GLU A 53 13.95 -13.45 -29.65
N SER A 54 13.60 -14.43 -28.80
CA SER A 54 14.07 -14.51 -27.41
C SER A 54 14.55 -15.93 -27.08
N ASP A 55 15.84 -16.09 -26.77
CA ASP A 55 16.42 -17.34 -26.25
C ASP A 55 16.09 -17.52 -24.74
N TRP A 56 14.82 -17.30 -24.37
CA TRP A 56 14.34 -17.21 -23.00
C TRP A 56 13.17 -18.18 -22.73
N ASP A 57 13.28 -18.96 -21.65
CA ASP A 57 12.25 -19.87 -21.15
C ASP A 57 11.03 -19.09 -20.62
N MET A 58 9.84 -19.52 -21.04
CA MET A 58 8.54 -18.86 -20.84
C MET A 58 7.86 -19.34 -19.56
N ASP A 59 8.30 -18.85 -18.39
CA ASP A 59 7.52 -18.97 -17.13
C ASP A 59 7.45 -17.66 -16.32
N ASP A 60 7.98 -16.54 -16.81
CA ASP A 60 7.92 -15.26 -16.09
C ASP A 60 7.54 -14.11 -17.05
N PHE A 61 6.29 -13.65 -16.93
CA PHE A 61 5.67 -12.38 -17.39
C PHE A 61 4.94 -12.29 -18.74
N GLU A 62 3.69 -11.81 -18.64
CA GLU A 62 2.95 -10.96 -19.60
C GLU A 62 2.25 -9.81 -18.82
N PRO A 63 2.05 -8.59 -19.37
CA PRO A 63 1.53 -8.36 -20.73
C PRO A 63 2.26 -7.35 -21.62
N ILE A 64 1.78 -7.41 -22.85
CA ILE A 64 1.91 -6.62 -24.08
C ILE A 64 1.67 -5.11 -23.89
N VAL A 65 2.48 -4.32 -24.60
CA VAL A 65 2.19 -2.93 -25.02
C VAL A 65 1.72 -2.97 -26.48
N PHE A 66 0.68 -2.21 -26.82
CA PHE A 66 0.30 -1.95 -28.22
C PHE A 66 -0.04 -0.45 -28.40
N SER A 67 0.59 0.18 -29.39
CA SER A 67 0.01 1.23 -30.24
C SER A 67 0.83 1.25 -31.55
N VAL A 68 0.24 0.76 -32.65
CA VAL A 68 -0.37 1.51 -33.78
C VAL A 68 0.55 2.57 -34.39
N ALA A 69 1.14 2.26 -35.55
CA ALA A 69 0.96 3.01 -36.81
C ALA A 69 1.88 2.44 -37.92
N ASP A 70 1.29 2.24 -39.10
CA ASP A 70 1.82 2.57 -40.44
C ASP A 70 1.30 1.57 -41.48
N ASP A 71 0.07 1.83 -41.94
CA ASP A 71 -0.43 1.31 -43.20
C ASP A 71 0.12 2.18 -44.33
N GLU A 72 1.04 1.66 -45.15
CA GLU A 72 1.25 2.18 -46.51
C GLU A 72 1.88 1.16 -47.49
N TYR A 73 1.20 1.04 -48.65
CA TYR A 73 1.59 0.45 -49.97
C TYR A 73 1.61 -1.09 -50.13
N ASN A 74 1.09 -1.72 -51.20
CA ASN A 74 0.63 -1.24 -52.50
C ASN A 74 -0.20 -2.29 -53.31
N THR A 75 -1.00 -1.77 -54.26
CA THR A 75 -1.47 -2.32 -55.57
C THR A 75 -2.21 -3.66 -55.67
N ASP A 76 -3.44 -3.61 -56.20
CA ASP A 76 -3.68 -4.11 -57.56
C ASP A 76 -4.94 -3.51 -58.20
N GLU A 77 -4.80 -3.20 -59.48
CA GLU A 77 -5.80 -2.64 -60.39
C GLU A 77 -6.97 -3.60 -60.62
N GLN A 78 -8.21 -3.06 -60.64
CA GLN A 78 -9.22 -3.44 -61.65
C GLN A 78 -10.41 -2.47 -61.68
N THR A 79 -10.34 -1.56 -62.65
CA THR A 79 -11.40 -1.11 -63.58
C THR A 79 -12.88 -1.07 -63.16
N ALA A 80 -13.44 0.14 -63.33
CA ALA A 80 -14.71 0.46 -64.00
C ALA A 80 -15.93 0.91 -63.14
N LYS A 81 -16.04 2.25 -63.00
CA LYS A 81 -17.16 3.15 -63.38
C LYS A 81 -17.39 4.23 -62.31
N LYS A 82 -17.03 5.47 -62.63
CA LYS A 82 -17.31 6.68 -61.86
C LYS A 82 -18.79 7.07 -61.97
N PRO A 83 -19.51 7.29 -60.87
CA PRO A 83 -20.50 8.34 -60.75
C PRO A 83 -19.80 9.56 -60.13
N GLN A 84 -19.88 10.71 -60.79
CA GLN A 84 -19.46 12.00 -60.21
C GLN A 84 -20.43 12.36 -59.08
N LEU A 85 -19.99 12.23 -57.82
CA LEU A 85 -20.57 13.00 -56.72
C LEU A 85 -19.86 14.34 -56.64
N GLN A 86 -20.63 15.42 -56.73
CA GLN A 86 -20.18 16.76 -56.38
C GLN A 86 -19.91 16.78 -54.87
N LEU A 87 -18.67 17.08 -54.48
CA LEU A 87 -18.29 17.28 -53.09
C LEU A 87 -18.76 18.69 -52.68
N GLU A 88 -19.79 18.76 -51.84
CA GLU A 88 -20.02 19.94 -51.02
C GLU A 88 -18.87 20.07 -50.00
N PRO A 89 -18.40 21.29 -49.68
CA PRO A 89 -17.29 21.47 -48.74
C PRO A 89 -17.68 20.92 -47.36
N LEU A 90 -16.92 19.96 -46.83
CA LEU A 90 -16.99 19.60 -45.41
C LEU A 90 -16.57 20.84 -44.61
N GLU A 91 -17.52 21.46 -43.92
CA GLU A 91 -17.21 22.28 -42.76
C GLU A 91 -16.58 21.34 -41.72
N LEU A 92 -15.27 21.46 -41.51
CA LEU A 92 -14.59 20.84 -40.38
C LEU A 92 -15.12 21.54 -39.12
N GLU A 93 -16.13 20.96 -38.49
CA GLU A 93 -16.48 21.30 -37.12
C GLU A 93 -15.24 21.02 -36.26
N GLU A 94 -14.60 22.07 -35.75
CA GLU A 94 -13.52 22.00 -34.75
C GLU A 94 -14.13 21.43 -33.46
N LYS A 95 -14.26 20.09 -33.42
CA LYS A 95 -14.73 19.38 -32.25
C LYS A 95 -13.67 19.53 -31.16
N GLU A 96 -14.05 20.08 -30.01
CA GLU A 96 -13.15 20.15 -28.86
C GLU A 96 -12.56 18.77 -28.57
N PRO A 97 -11.24 18.68 -28.32
CA PRO A 97 -10.59 17.39 -28.11
C PRO A 97 -11.23 16.70 -26.92
N SER A 98 -11.55 15.41 -27.09
CA SER A 98 -12.11 14.60 -26.01
C SER A 98 -11.15 14.53 -24.82
N PHE A 99 -11.69 14.26 -23.63
CA PHE A 99 -10.88 14.06 -22.42
C PHE A 99 -9.73 13.06 -22.65
N MET A 100 -10.00 11.97 -23.37
CA MET A 100 -8.99 10.95 -23.70
C MET A 100 -7.86 11.52 -24.57
N GLU A 101 -8.18 12.35 -25.58
CA GLU A 101 -7.18 12.99 -26.43
C GLU A 101 -6.33 13.99 -25.64
N GLN A 102 -6.97 14.84 -24.83
CA GLN A 102 -6.27 15.80 -23.98
C GLN A 102 -5.30 15.11 -23.00
N LEU A 103 -5.75 14.01 -22.37
CA LEU A 103 -4.91 13.22 -21.47
C LEU A 103 -3.70 12.63 -22.17
N ASN A 104 -3.87 12.07 -23.38
CA ASN A 104 -2.76 11.50 -24.15
C ASN A 104 -1.77 12.58 -24.61
N VAL A 105 -2.23 13.77 -24.96
CA VAL A 105 -1.36 14.91 -25.32
C VAL A 105 -0.50 15.32 -24.12
N VAL A 106 -1.11 15.49 -22.94
CA VAL A 106 -0.40 15.82 -21.70
C VAL A 106 0.61 14.73 -21.33
N PHE A 107 0.27 13.46 -21.53
CA PHE A 107 1.19 12.34 -21.27
C PHE A 107 2.36 12.27 -22.26
N ALA A 108 2.13 12.61 -23.53
CA ALA A 108 3.17 12.60 -24.56
C ALA A 108 4.22 13.70 -24.33
N ASN A 109 3.80 14.87 -23.84
CA ASN A 109 4.74 15.94 -23.48
C ASN A 109 5.34 15.69 -22.09
N PHE A 110 6.64 15.41 -22.01
CA PHE A 110 7.28 15.07 -20.74
C PHE A 110 7.20 16.17 -19.67
N SER A 111 7.37 17.44 -20.07
CA SER A 111 7.38 18.57 -19.14
C SER A 111 5.98 18.78 -18.54
N GLU A 112 4.93 18.52 -19.33
CA GLU A 112 3.53 18.53 -18.85
C GLU A 112 3.20 17.27 -18.05
N ARG A 113 3.68 16.11 -18.49
CA ARG A 113 3.50 14.80 -17.83
C ARG A 113 3.92 14.84 -16.37
N ILE A 114 4.96 15.58 -16.02
CA ILE A 114 5.48 15.66 -14.65
C ILE A 114 4.89 16.83 -13.83
N ASN A 115 4.10 17.71 -14.47
CA ASN A 115 3.57 18.91 -13.83
C ASN A 115 2.20 18.67 -13.21
N ILE A 116 2.15 18.68 -11.87
CA ILE A 116 0.90 18.40 -11.13
C ILE A 116 -0.25 19.38 -11.41
N GLU A 117 0.04 20.64 -11.72
CA GLU A 117 -1.03 21.64 -11.93
C GLU A 117 -1.71 21.44 -13.28
N VAL A 118 -0.98 21.02 -14.32
CA VAL A 118 -1.56 20.64 -15.61
C VAL A 118 -2.53 19.48 -15.44
N TRP A 119 -2.15 18.46 -14.67
CA TRP A 119 -3.03 17.33 -14.37
C TRP A 119 -4.23 17.71 -13.51
N ARG A 120 -4.05 18.64 -12.56
CA ARG A 120 -5.15 19.16 -11.75
C ARG A 120 -6.20 19.84 -12.60
N ASP A 121 -5.78 20.73 -13.49
CA ASP A 121 -6.68 21.45 -14.38
C ASP A 121 -7.39 20.47 -15.33
N LEU A 122 -6.67 19.53 -15.93
CA LEU A 122 -7.22 18.50 -16.81
C LEU A 122 -8.29 17.65 -16.10
N LEU A 123 -7.98 17.12 -14.90
CA LEU A 123 -8.87 16.20 -14.18
C LEU A 123 -10.06 16.92 -13.52
N GLN A 124 -9.98 18.23 -13.28
CA GLN A 124 -11.09 19.01 -12.72
C GLN A 124 -12.03 19.55 -13.79
N THR A 125 -11.52 19.87 -14.99
CA THR A 125 -12.31 20.39 -16.11
C THR A 125 -13.37 19.38 -16.58
N ASP A 126 -13.13 18.09 -16.39
CA ASP A 126 -14.05 17.02 -16.80
C ASP A 126 -15.23 16.80 -15.82
N SER A 127 -15.19 17.38 -14.61
CA SER A 127 -16.27 17.27 -13.61
C SER A 127 -17.59 17.94 -14.02
N SER A 128 -17.63 18.62 -15.18
CA SER A 128 -18.79 19.34 -15.70
C SER A 128 -19.61 18.62 -16.76
N PHE A 129 -19.23 17.41 -17.19
CA PHE A 129 -19.96 16.67 -18.24
C PHE A 129 -20.83 15.52 -17.68
N SER A 130 -21.84 15.11 -18.45
CA SER A 130 -22.97 14.25 -18.06
C SER A 130 -22.59 13.00 -17.25
N MET A 131 -23.53 12.52 -16.40
CA MET A 131 -23.36 11.34 -15.54
C MET A 131 -22.77 10.11 -16.27
N ASP A 132 -23.12 9.91 -17.55
CA ASP A 132 -22.63 8.80 -18.39
C ASP A 132 -21.17 8.97 -18.86
N GLY A 133 -20.70 10.22 -18.97
CA GLY A 133 -19.32 10.55 -19.35
C GLY A 133 -18.34 10.29 -18.20
N TYR A 134 -18.76 10.57 -16.96
CA TYR A 134 -17.93 10.37 -15.77
C TYR A 134 -17.49 8.91 -15.59
N ASP A 135 -18.40 7.94 -15.70
CA ASP A 135 -18.08 6.52 -15.54
C ASP A 135 -17.15 6.01 -16.67
N SER A 136 -17.35 6.51 -17.89
CA SER A 136 -16.49 6.21 -19.04
C SER A 136 -15.08 6.75 -18.85
N ASN A 137 -14.95 8.02 -18.42
CA ASN A 137 -13.67 8.67 -18.16
C ASN A 137 -12.96 8.07 -16.95
N LYS A 138 -13.70 7.71 -15.89
CA LYS A 138 -13.18 6.99 -14.72
C LYS A 138 -12.59 5.64 -15.13
N THR A 139 -13.31 4.87 -15.95
CA THR A 139 -12.84 3.56 -16.43
C THR A 139 -11.59 3.71 -17.31
N TYR A 140 -11.59 4.70 -18.20
CA TYR A 140 -10.44 4.99 -19.05
C TYR A 140 -9.21 5.39 -18.22
N LEU A 141 -9.36 6.34 -17.30
CA LEU A 141 -8.30 6.81 -16.42
C LEU A 141 -7.74 5.68 -15.55
N ALA A 142 -8.60 4.78 -15.06
CA ALA A 142 -8.19 3.60 -14.30
C ALA A 142 -7.28 2.67 -15.13
N ASN A 143 -7.68 2.35 -16.37
CA ASN A 143 -6.85 1.53 -17.26
C ASN A 143 -5.55 2.25 -17.63
N PHE A 144 -5.64 3.53 -17.95
CA PHE A 144 -4.48 4.36 -18.28
C PHE A 144 -3.44 4.37 -17.15
N ILE A 145 -3.86 4.59 -15.89
CA ILE A 145 -2.96 4.54 -14.74
C ILE A 145 -2.41 3.13 -14.55
N ALA A 146 -3.24 2.09 -14.66
CA ALA A 146 -2.81 0.71 -14.50
C ALA A 146 -1.69 0.33 -15.49
N GLU A 147 -1.66 0.91 -16.68
CA GLU A 147 -0.67 0.66 -17.73
C GLU A 147 0.55 1.60 -17.63
N ASN A 148 0.35 2.87 -17.24
CA ASN A 148 1.37 3.92 -17.36
C ASN A 148 1.94 4.43 -16.03
N ALA A 149 1.50 3.89 -14.88
CA ALA A 149 1.86 4.40 -13.55
C ALA A 149 3.37 4.60 -13.33
N MET A 150 4.23 3.74 -13.89
CA MET A 150 5.69 3.87 -13.70
C MET A 150 6.29 5.11 -14.38
N PHE A 151 5.59 5.69 -15.35
CA PHE A 151 6.04 6.87 -16.10
C PHE A 151 5.41 8.17 -15.57
N LEU A 152 4.63 8.09 -14.49
CA LEU A 152 3.96 9.20 -13.85
C LEU A 152 4.52 9.44 -12.45
N PRO A 153 4.69 10.70 -12.03
CA PRO A 153 4.93 11.03 -10.63
C PRO A 153 3.83 10.50 -9.73
N LYS A 154 4.20 10.07 -8.53
CA LYS A 154 3.27 9.47 -7.57
C LYS A 154 2.17 10.45 -7.14
N GLU A 155 2.50 11.73 -7.11
CA GLU A 155 1.61 12.83 -6.75
C GLU A 155 0.45 12.94 -7.74
N ILE A 156 0.71 12.72 -9.03
CA ILE A 156 -0.30 12.71 -10.09
C ILE A 156 -1.20 11.49 -9.96
N ILE A 157 -0.62 10.32 -9.66
CA ILE A 157 -1.40 9.10 -9.38
C ILE A 157 -2.33 9.32 -8.18
N LYS A 158 -1.82 9.89 -7.08
CA LYS A 158 -2.64 10.20 -5.89
C LYS A 158 -3.78 11.15 -6.22
N LEU A 159 -3.50 12.21 -6.98
CA LEU A 159 -4.51 13.17 -7.42
C LEU A 159 -5.63 12.50 -8.21
N ALA A 160 -5.29 11.59 -9.14
CA ALA A 160 -6.29 10.84 -9.90
C ALA A 160 -7.13 9.90 -9.01
N PHE A 161 -6.51 9.22 -8.05
CA PHE A 161 -7.23 8.40 -7.07
C PHE A 161 -8.21 9.23 -6.22
N GLU A 162 -7.80 10.43 -5.80
CA GLU A 162 -8.60 11.34 -4.98
C GLU A 162 -9.78 11.93 -5.76
N LEU A 163 -9.57 12.38 -7.01
CA LEU A 163 -10.61 13.04 -7.80
C LEU A 163 -11.64 12.05 -8.40
N TYR A 164 -11.19 10.90 -8.89
CA TYR A 164 -12.06 9.92 -9.56
C TYR A 164 -12.47 8.73 -8.67
N ASN A 165 -12.06 8.72 -7.40
CA ASN A 165 -12.34 7.66 -6.42
C ASN A 165 -12.00 6.25 -6.96
N LEU A 166 -10.78 6.08 -7.47
CA LEU A 166 -10.33 4.82 -8.09
C LEU A 166 -10.24 3.65 -7.09
N ASP A 167 -10.23 3.95 -5.78
CA ASP A 167 -10.30 2.94 -4.72
C ASP A 167 -11.57 2.09 -4.81
N GLU A 168 -12.67 2.65 -5.32
CA GLU A 168 -13.90 1.91 -5.56
C GLU A 168 -13.71 0.81 -6.61
N ILE A 169 -12.94 1.08 -7.67
CA ILE A 169 -12.62 0.09 -8.70
C ILE A 169 -11.74 -1.00 -8.09
N VAL A 170 -10.74 -0.64 -7.29
CA VAL A 170 -9.87 -1.63 -6.63
C VAL A 170 -10.65 -2.57 -5.72
N LEU A 171 -11.70 -2.09 -5.05
CA LEU A 171 -12.52 -2.88 -4.13
C LEU A 171 -13.62 -3.69 -4.83
N ASN A 172 -14.20 -3.16 -5.91
CA ASN A 172 -15.42 -3.70 -6.51
C ASN A 172 -15.23 -4.28 -7.92
N SER A 173 -14.05 -4.17 -8.54
CA SER A 173 -13.87 -4.65 -9.92
C SER A 173 -13.87 -6.18 -10.00
N PHE A 174 -14.62 -6.71 -10.97
CA PHE A 174 -14.51 -8.12 -11.37
C PHE A 174 -13.21 -8.43 -12.14
N ASN A 175 -12.45 -7.40 -12.54
CA ASN A 175 -11.16 -7.54 -13.20
C ASN A 175 -10.03 -7.51 -12.16
N GLU A 176 -9.65 -8.68 -11.66
CA GLU A 176 -8.59 -8.83 -10.65
C GLU A 176 -7.26 -8.20 -11.10
N ARG A 177 -6.92 -8.32 -12.39
CA ARG A 177 -5.69 -7.75 -12.94
C ARG A 177 -5.67 -6.23 -12.83
N LEU A 178 -6.76 -5.56 -13.18
CA LEU A 178 -6.90 -4.11 -13.07
C LEU A 178 -6.77 -3.67 -11.60
N ALA A 179 -7.46 -4.35 -10.68
CA ALA A 179 -7.37 -4.05 -9.24
C ALA A 179 -5.94 -4.20 -8.70
N ILE A 180 -5.23 -5.25 -9.10
CA ILE A 180 -3.83 -5.48 -8.69
C ILE A 180 -2.93 -4.37 -9.24
N ASN A 181 -3.06 -4.04 -10.53
CA ASN A 181 -2.23 -2.99 -11.15
C ASN A 181 -2.48 -1.62 -10.53
N LEU A 182 -3.74 -1.26 -10.26
CA LEU A 182 -4.09 -0.02 -9.57
C LEU A 182 -3.57 0.01 -8.12
N ARG A 183 -3.69 -1.10 -7.40
CA ARG A 183 -3.10 -1.24 -6.06
C ARG A 183 -1.59 -1.03 -6.10
N ASN A 184 -0.91 -1.62 -7.09
CA ASN A 184 0.53 -1.46 -7.28
C ASN A 184 0.90 -0.02 -7.65
N ALA A 185 0.13 0.62 -8.54
CA ALA A 185 0.31 2.02 -8.95
C ALA A 185 0.25 2.98 -7.76
N LYS A 186 -0.75 2.82 -6.88
CA LYS A 186 -0.91 3.61 -5.65
C LYS A 186 0.30 3.49 -4.71
N ASN A 187 0.99 2.35 -4.79
CA ASN A 187 2.05 1.94 -3.88
C ASN A 187 3.46 2.13 -4.45
N LEU A 188 3.61 2.77 -5.62
CA LEU A 188 4.92 3.06 -6.20
C LEU A 188 5.75 3.97 -5.28
N PRO A 189 7.09 3.86 -5.30
CA PRO A 189 7.97 4.82 -4.64
C PRO A 189 7.82 6.23 -5.24
N PRO A 190 7.90 7.29 -4.42
CA PRO A 190 7.89 8.68 -4.90
C PRO A 190 9.25 9.04 -5.51
N PHE A 191 9.53 8.55 -6.72
CA PHE A 191 10.75 8.92 -7.44
C PHE A 191 10.63 10.29 -8.10
N SER A 192 11.75 10.99 -8.16
CA SER A 192 11.89 12.24 -8.89
C SER A 192 11.97 12.02 -10.40
N PHE A 193 11.40 12.95 -11.16
CA PHE A 193 11.42 12.95 -12.63
C PHE A 193 12.08 14.20 -13.23
N GLU A 194 12.26 15.27 -12.45
CA GLU A 194 12.78 16.58 -12.91
C GLU A 194 14.14 16.46 -13.61
N ALA A 195 15.05 15.65 -13.06
CA ALA A 195 16.40 15.47 -13.60
C ALA A 195 16.43 14.74 -14.97
N LEU A 196 15.29 14.20 -15.42
CA LEU A 196 15.19 13.38 -16.64
C LEU A 196 14.77 14.18 -17.88
N GLU A 197 14.49 15.48 -17.75
CA GLU A 197 14.00 16.32 -18.85
C GLU A 197 14.97 16.38 -20.02
N ASN A 198 16.27 16.40 -19.73
CA ASN A 198 17.32 16.50 -20.74
C ASN A 198 17.64 15.19 -21.49
N LEU A 199 17.05 14.06 -21.08
CA LEU A 199 17.24 12.78 -21.76
C LEU A 199 16.32 12.67 -22.97
N ASP A 200 16.76 12.00 -24.03
CA ASP A 200 15.86 11.59 -25.11
C ASP A 200 14.81 10.59 -24.61
N GLU A 201 13.67 10.50 -25.29
CA GLU A 201 12.53 9.69 -24.87
C GLU A 201 12.89 8.21 -24.66
N HIS A 202 13.68 7.62 -25.58
CA HIS A 202 14.05 6.22 -25.50
C HIS A 202 14.95 5.94 -24.29
N SER A 203 16.00 6.74 -24.11
CA SER A 203 16.89 6.64 -22.94
C SER A 203 16.14 6.90 -21.64
N ARG A 204 15.23 7.87 -21.62
CA ARG A 204 14.42 8.23 -20.46
C ARG A 204 13.51 7.09 -20.03
N ASN A 205 12.75 6.51 -20.96
CA ASN A 205 11.85 5.40 -20.67
C ASN A 205 12.62 4.17 -20.22
N THR A 206 13.74 3.86 -20.89
CA THR A 206 14.64 2.75 -20.51
C THR A 206 15.22 2.96 -19.11
N PHE A 207 15.62 4.19 -18.78
CA PHE A 207 16.12 4.54 -17.46
C PHE A 207 15.05 4.34 -16.38
N ILE A 208 13.85 4.89 -16.59
CA ILE A 208 12.72 4.76 -15.65
C ILE A 208 12.43 3.28 -15.38
N MET A 209 12.28 2.47 -16.43
CA MET A 209 12.04 1.03 -16.29
C MET A 209 13.15 0.32 -15.51
N THR A 210 14.41 0.64 -15.82
CA THR A 210 15.55 0.02 -15.15
C THR A 210 15.66 0.45 -13.68
N ARG A 211 15.34 1.71 -13.36
CA ARG A 211 15.30 2.25 -11.98
C ARG A 211 14.22 1.56 -11.14
N TYR A 212 13.01 1.40 -11.67
CA TYR A 212 11.95 0.65 -11.00
C TYR A 212 12.31 -0.83 -10.84
N ALA A 213 12.95 -1.46 -11.83
CA ALA A 213 13.44 -2.82 -11.71
C ALA A 213 14.49 -2.95 -10.59
N ALA A 214 15.43 -2.00 -10.47
CA ALA A 214 16.40 -1.97 -9.38
C ALA A 214 15.70 -1.89 -8.01
N TYR A 215 14.71 -1.01 -7.86
CA TYR A 215 13.90 -0.92 -6.64
C TYR A 215 13.09 -2.18 -6.35
N ASN A 216 12.53 -2.84 -7.37
CA ASN A 216 11.80 -4.08 -7.20
C ASN A 216 12.71 -5.22 -6.74
N CYS A 217 13.97 -5.21 -7.16
CA CYS A 217 15.00 -6.16 -6.74
C CYS A 217 15.74 -5.77 -5.45
N LEU A 218 15.31 -4.74 -4.71
CA LEU A 218 16.02 -4.26 -3.51
C LEU A 218 16.27 -5.33 -2.45
N GLU A 219 15.41 -6.34 -2.39
CA GLU A 219 15.48 -7.48 -1.46
C GLU A 219 15.83 -8.80 -2.15
N ARG A 220 16.07 -8.77 -3.48
CA ARG A 220 16.32 -9.96 -4.31
C ARG A 220 17.73 -9.92 -4.90
N ARG A 221 18.20 -11.06 -5.40
CA ARG A 221 19.44 -11.11 -6.20
C ARG A 221 19.22 -10.37 -7.53
N GLY A 222 20.29 -9.81 -8.09
CA GLY A 222 20.28 -9.17 -9.42
C GLY A 222 20.24 -7.64 -9.42
N ILE A 223 20.04 -6.99 -8.26
CA ILE A 223 20.00 -5.52 -8.15
C ILE A 223 21.23 -4.82 -8.76
N GLU A 224 22.43 -5.38 -8.59
CA GLU A 224 23.68 -4.80 -9.09
C GLU A 224 23.69 -4.65 -10.62
N SER A 225 23.07 -5.60 -11.33
CA SER A 225 22.96 -5.57 -12.79
C SER A 225 22.03 -4.43 -13.24
N HIS A 226 20.89 -4.26 -12.56
CA HIS A 226 19.96 -3.16 -12.83
C HIS A 226 20.58 -1.80 -12.50
N ILE A 227 21.23 -1.66 -11.34
CA ILE A 227 21.93 -0.42 -10.96
C ILE A 227 23.01 -0.09 -11.99
N LYS A 228 23.82 -1.07 -12.41
CA LYS A 228 24.87 -0.86 -13.41
C LYS A 228 24.28 -0.38 -14.74
N ARG A 229 23.19 -1.00 -15.22
CA ARG A 229 22.49 -0.58 -16.44
C ARG A 229 21.92 0.83 -16.32
N ALA A 230 21.25 1.15 -15.22
CA ALA A 230 20.71 2.48 -14.99
C ALA A 230 21.81 3.56 -14.93
N LYS A 231 22.94 3.28 -14.27
CA LYS A 231 24.09 4.20 -14.19
C LYS A 231 24.75 4.47 -15.54
N ILE A 232 24.66 3.55 -16.51
CA ILE A 232 25.16 3.78 -17.88
C ILE A 232 24.35 4.88 -18.57
N ILE A 233 23.04 4.94 -18.31
CA ILE A 233 22.14 5.92 -18.92
C ILE A 233 22.20 7.23 -18.15
N PHE A 234 22.01 7.19 -16.83
CA PHE A 234 21.99 8.37 -15.98
C PHE A 234 22.53 8.07 -14.57
N ALA A 235 23.80 8.40 -14.35
CA ALA A 235 24.52 8.09 -13.10
C ALA A 235 24.24 9.07 -11.95
N SER A 236 23.86 10.30 -12.26
CA SER A 236 23.71 11.39 -11.29
C SER A 236 22.35 11.40 -10.59
N ASP A 237 21.53 10.37 -10.80
CA ASP A 237 20.20 10.25 -10.21
C ASP A 237 20.27 10.01 -8.68
N PRO A 238 19.70 10.90 -7.86
CA PRO A 238 19.76 10.76 -6.40
C PRO A 238 18.96 9.54 -5.91
N ASP A 239 17.85 9.18 -6.56
CA ASP A 239 17.07 8.01 -6.18
C ASP A 239 17.87 6.71 -6.43
N LEU A 240 18.57 6.62 -7.56
CA LEU A 240 19.47 5.50 -7.88
C LEU A 240 20.66 5.39 -6.93
N GLU A 241 21.28 6.53 -6.56
CA GLU A 241 22.34 6.55 -5.54
C GLU A 241 21.82 6.02 -4.19
N LEU A 242 20.61 6.44 -3.78
CA LEU A 242 20.01 5.99 -2.54
C LEU A 242 19.67 4.48 -2.58
N ILE A 243 19.12 3.98 -3.69
CA ILE A 243 18.86 2.54 -3.90
C ILE A 243 20.17 1.74 -3.78
N ASP A 244 21.27 2.23 -4.35
CA ASP A 244 22.59 1.58 -4.27
C ASP A 244 23.11 1.51 -2.82
N ILE A 245 22.99 2.61 -2.07
CA ILE A 245 23.37 2.66 -0.65
C ILE A 245 22.54 1.67 0.18
N ILE A 246 21.22 1.63 -0.03
CA ILE A 246 20.29 0.75 0.70
C ILE A 246 20.51 -0.72 0.33
N SER A 247 20.76 -1.03 -0.94
CA SER A 247 21.02 -2.40 -1.39
C SER A 247 22.28 -3.02 -0.76
N SER A 248 23.22 -2.15 -0.35
CA SER A 248 24.48 -2.57 0.27
C SER A 248 24.31 -3.06 1.71
N THR A 249 23.10 -3.08 2.29
CA THR A 249 22.87 -3.37 3.71
C THR A 249 23.15 -4.80 4.12
N GLY A 250 22.98 -5.75 3.20
CA GLY A 250 23.38 -7.14 3.40
C GLY A 250 24.90 -7.36 3.33
N LYS A 251 25.65 -6.41 2.75
CA LYS A 251 27.08 -6.55 2.45
C LYS A 251 27.98 -5.72 3.37
N LEU A 252 27.51 -4.55 3.79
CA LEU A 252 28.26 -3.59 4.61
C LEU A 252 27.74 -3.57 6.05
N ASN A 253 28.60 -3.16 6.98
CA ASN A 253 28.14 -2.93 8.35
C ASN A 253 27.24 -1.69 8.45
N GLN A 254 26.36 -1.66 9.45
CA GLN A 254 25.36 -0.60 9.64
C GLN A 254 25.99 0.79 9.80
N ALA A 255 27.15 0.89 10.45
CA ALA A 255 27.86 2.16 10.63
C ALA A 255 28.37 2.75 9.30
N THR A 256 28.87 1.92 8.39
CA THR A 256 29.34 2.36 7.06
C THR A 256 28.16 2.86 6.22
N ILE A 257 27.03 2.17 6.29
CA ILE A 257 25.81 2.58 5.58
C ILE A 257 25.29 3.89 6.15
N LEU A 258 25.25 4.05 7.48
CA LEU A 258 24.87 5.31 8.12
C LEU A 258 25.76 6.46 7.66
N LYS A 259 27.07 6.24 7.54
CA LYS A 259 28.00 7.24 7.01
C LYS A 259 27.64 7.65 5.58
N ARG A 260 27.38 6.68 4.69
CA ARG A 260 26.98 6.96 3.30
C ARG A 260 25.63 7.69 3.22
N ILE A 261 24.67 7.31 4.06
CA ILE A 261 23.38 8.00 4.17
C ILE A 261 23.56 9.45 4.62
N ASN A 262 24.42 9.71 5.61
CA ASN A 262 24.71 11.08 6.01
C ASN A 262 25.33 11.91 4.88
N GLN A 263 26.29 11.34 4.14
CA GLN A 263 26.88 11.98 2.95
C GLN A 263 25.85 12.26 1.85
N PHE A 264 24.87 11.36 1.68
CA PHE A 264 23.77 11.56 0.74
C PHE A 264 22.85 12.71 1.21
N ILE A 265 22.50 12.74 2.50
CA ILE A 265 21.64 13.80 3.08
C ILE A 265 22.32 15.17 3.02
N GLU A 266 23.65 15.25 3.10
CA GLU A 266 24.39 16.51 2.93
C GLU A 266 24.15 17.16 1.56
N LYS A 267 23.93 16.34 0.52
CA LYS A 267 23.63 16.81 -0.84
C LYS A 267 22.12 16.94 -1.11
N ASN A 268 21.34 16.03 -0.52
CA ASN A 268 19.90 15.89 -0.73
C ASN A 268 19.17 16.02 0.61
N SER A 269 19.22 17.22 1.21
CA SER A 269 18.75 17.44 2.58
C SER A 269 17.26 17.21 2.77
N GLU A 270 16.45 17.29 1.72
CA GLU A 270 15.00 17.16 1.80
C GLU A 270 14.49 15.75 1.48
N ASN A 271 15.37 14.80 1.13
CA ASN A 271 14.95 13.45 0.75
C ASN A 271 14.32 12.68 1.93
N PRO A 272 13.01 12.37 1.90
CA PRO A 272 12.33 11.75 3.03
C PRO A 272 12.79 10.31 3.29
N THR A 273 13.04 9.54 2.23
CA THR A 273 13.46 8.15 2.33
C THR A 273 14.82 8.04 3.02
N ALA A 274 15.80 8.88 2.65
CA ALA A 274 17.12 8.85 3.25
C ALA A 274 17.09 9.17 4.75
N ARG A 275 16.29 10.17 5.15
CA ARG A 275 16.09 10.55 6.56
C ARG A 275 15.38 9.46 7.36
N MET A 276 14.34 8.85 6.80
CA MET A 276 13.70 7.69 7.43
C MET A 276 14.68 6.53 7.60
N TYR A 277 15.53 6.28 6.61
CA TYR A 277 16.54 5.22 6.70
C TYR A 277 17.61 5.53 7.76
N ARG A 278 18.00 6.81 7.90
CA ARG A 278 18.86 7.27 9.00
C ARG A 278 18.23 7.04 10.37
N LEU A 279 16.94 7.35 10.54
CA LEU A 279 16.20 7.06 11.78
C LEU A 279 16.24 5.56 12.10
N PHE A 280 15.96 4.72 11.11
CA PHE A 280 16.00 3.27 11.27
C PHE A 280 17.37 2.77 11.75
N LEU A 281 18.44 3.22 11.09
CA LEU A 281 19.80 2.85 11.47
C LEU A 281 20.15 3.34 12.89
N ASN A 282 19.82 4.59 13.22
CA ASN A 282 20.09 5.13 14.54
C ASN A 282 19.31 4.40 15.64
N GLN A 283 18.03 4.10 15.41
CA GLN A 283 17.24 3.33 16.37
C GLN A 283 17.80 1.92 16.56
N LYS A 284 18.18 1.23 15.48
CA LYS A 284 18.77 -0.11 15.52
C LYS A 284 20.10 -0.13 16.28
N MET A 285 20.92 0.91 16.12
CA MET A 285 22.20 1.08 16.80
C MET A 285 22.10 1.73 18.19
N LYS A 286 20.89 2.14 18.63
CA LYS A 286 20.65 2.90 19.87
C LYS A 286 21.41 4.23 19.94
N ASN A 287 21.62 4.85 18.78
CA ASN A 287 22.15 6.20 18.70
C ASN A 287 21.06 7.23 19.03
N PRO A 288 21.45 8.48 19.37
CA PRO A 288 20.50 9.59 19.47
C PRO A 288 19.69 9.76 18.17
N ILE A 289 18.38 9.92 18.32
CA ILE A 289 17.46 10.12 17.20
C ILE A 289 17.40 11.61 16.88
N ASN A 290 17.54 11.97 15.61
CA ASN A 290 17.32 13.34 15.15
C ASN A 290 15.80 13.58 15.01
N LEU A 291 15.28 14.56 15.74
CA LEU A 291 13.85 14.89 15.72
C LEU A 291 13.42 15.51 14.39
N ASP A 292 14.29 16.24 13.70
CA ASP A 292 13.98 16.82 12.39
C ASP A 292 13.70 15.73 11.36
N ASP A 293 14.46 14.61 11.43
CA ASP A 293 14.22 13.48 10.54
C ASP A 293 12.85 12.84 10.74
N LEU A 294 12.29 12.94 11.96
CA LEU A 294 10.98 12.39 12.26
C LEU A 294 9.89 13.06 11.43
N GLU A 295 9.98 14.37 11.21
CA GLU A 295 9.00 15.11 10.40
C GLU A 295 9.04 14.64 8.95
N TYR A 296 10.23 14.52 8.36
CA TYR A 296 10.40 13.99 7.01
C TYR A 296 9.98 12.53 6.89
N ALA A 297 10.23 11.70 7.91
CA ALA A 297 9.82 10.30 7.88
C ALA A 297 8.30 10.10 7.91
N LEU A 298 7.50 11.12 8.24
CA LEU A 298 6.05 11.07 8.10
C LEU A 298 5.61 11.17 6.64
N LEU A 299 6.41 11.81 5.77
CA LEU A 299 6.16 11.92 4.33
C LEU A 299 6.25 10.57 3.62
N ASP A 300 5.86 10.53 2.36
CA ASP A 300 5.92 9.31 1.57
C ASP A 300 7.36 8.87 1.30
N THR A 301 7.61 7.56 1.32
CA THR A 301 8.95 6.98 1.21
C THR A 301 8.93 5.72 0.36
N TYR A 302 10.10 5.19 0.02
CA TYR A 302 10.20 3.96 -0.76
C TYR A 302 9.64 2.72 -0.05
N PHE A 303 9.52 2.71 1.29
CA PHE A 303 9.19 1.50 2.06
C PHE A 303 7.76 1.50 2.61
N SER A 304 6.87 2.28 1.99
CA SER A 304 5.54 2.54 2.54
C SER A 304 4.58 1.35 2.51
N VAL A 305 4.92 0.19 1.91
CA VAL A 305 3.95 -0.91 1.67
C VAL A 305 4.58 -2.31 1.73
N PRO A 306 3.92 -3.29 2.37
CA PRO A 306 4.30 -4.71 2.26
C PRO A 306 4.32 -5.17 0.80
N LYS A 307 5.38 -5.88 0.40
CA LYS A 307 5.32 -6.72 -0.80
C LYS A 307 4.83 -8.09 -0.36
N GLU A 308 3.62 -8.47 -0.75
CA GLU A 308 3.18 -9.86 -0.62
C GLU A 308 4.12 -10.72 -1.47
N ASN A 309 4.78 -11.69 -0.85
CA ASN A 309 5.62 -12.66 -1.56
C ASN A 309 4.67 -13.74 -2.10
N GLU A 310 4.53 -13.87 -3.41
CA GLU A 310 3.69 -14.91 -4.02
C GLU A 310 4.19 -16.35 -3.74
N PHE A 311 5.41 -16.52 -3.22
CA PHE A 311 6.06 -17.83 -3.08
C PHE A 311 6.69 -18.16 -1.72
N PHE A 312 6.74 -17.22 -0.75
CA PHE A 312 7.34 -17.46 0.57
C PHE A 312 6.54 -16.76 1.68
N ASP A 313 6.16 -17.50 2.72
CA ASP A 313 5.43 -17.02 3.91
C ASP A 313 6.16 -15.95 4.74
N ASP A 314 7.38 -15.55 4.36
CA ASP A 314 8.12 -14.47 5.01
C ASP A 314 7.97 -13.18 4.20
N ILE A 315 7.19 -12.24 4.75
CA ILE A 315 7.15 -10.84 4.31
C ILE A 315 8.50 -10.22 4.68
N ILE A 316 9.37 -10.02 3.69
CA ILE A 316 10.60 -9.28 3.91
C ILE A 316 10.23 -7.80 3.89
N TYR A 317 10.16 -7.19 5.07
CA TYR A 317 10.23 -5.74 5.16
C TYR A 317 11.70 -5.38 5.32
N HIS A 318 12.29 -4.65 4.37
CA HIS A 318 13.56 -3.98 4.64
C HIS A 318 13.39 -3.01 5.83
N VAL A 319 12.26 -2.26 5.87
CA VAL A 319 11.84 -1.41 6.99
C VAL A 319 10.29 -1.34 7.09
N ASP A 320 9.69 -1.87 8.17
CA ASP A 320 8.27 -1.60 8.50
C ASP A 320 8.15 -0.19 9.10
N LYS A 321 7.67 0.77 8.30
CA LYS A 321 7.52 2.18 8.68
C LYS A 321 6.62 2.36 9.92
N ASN A 322 5.52 1.61 10.02
CA ASN A 322 4.60 1.70 11.16
C ASN A 322 5.28 1.21 12.43
N LYS A 323 6.03 0.11 12.35
CA LYS A 323 6.79 -0.45 13.47
C LYS A 323 7.91 0.51 13.92
N LEU A 324 8.64 1.09 12.98
CA LEU A 324 9.69 2.09 13.22
C LEU A 324 9.15 3.30 13.98
N LEU A 325 8.19 4.01 13.38
CA LEU A 325 7.59 5.22 13.97
C LEU A 325 6.94 4.89 15.31
N GLY A 326 6.26 3.75 15.40
CA GLY A 326 5.65 3.25 16.62
C GLY A 326 6.65 3.14 17.78
N PHE A 327 7.83 2.55 17.55
CA PHE A 327 8.87 2.46 18.57
C PHE A 327 9.54 3.80 18.87
N ILE A 328 9.77 4.65 17.88
CA ILE A 328 10.33 6.00 18.11
C ILE A 328 9.40 6.80 19.02
N TYR A 329 8.09 6.85 18.72
CA TYR A 329 7.12 7.52 19.57
C TYR A 329 7.00 6.88 20.96
N PHE A 330 7.19 5.56 21.04
CA PHE A 330 7.23 4.86 22.32
C PHE A 330 8.41 5.32 23.18
N ASP A 331 9.61 5.44 22.59
CA ASP A 331 10.82 5.92 23.27
C ASP A 331 10.68 7.39 23.68
N LEU A 332 9.98 8.21 22.88
CA LEU A 332 9.62 9.60 23.20
C LEU A 332 8.48 9.72 24.23
N LYS A 333 7.94 8.61 24.75
CA LYS A 333 6.79 8.56 25.67
C LYS A 333 5.50 9.18 25.11
N LYS A 334 5.37 9.30 23.79
CA LYS A 334 4.15 9.73 23.10
C LYS A 334 3.26 8.50 22.83
N TYR A 335 2.70 7.91 23.90
CA TYR A 335 2.03 6.60 23.83
C TYR A 335 0.78 6.54 22.93
N SER A 336 0.06 7.66 22.77
CA SER A 336 -1.04 7.75 21.79
C SER A 336 -0.56 7.45 20.37
N MET A 337 0.47 8.19 19.95
CA MET A 337 1.06 8.08 18.61
C MET A 337 1.73 6.72 18.43
N ALA A 338 2.46 6.26 19.45
CA ALA A 338 3.05 4.93 19.44
C ALA A 338 1.98 3.84 19.21
N TYR A 339 0.84 3.95 19.91
CA TYR A 339 -0.28 3.03 19.74
C TYR A 339 -0.87 3.08 18.33
N SER A 340 -1.13 4.27 17.77
CA SER A 340 -1.76 4.40 16.44
C SER A 340 -0.91 3.82 15.30
N TYR A 341 0.42 3.86 15.43
CA TYR A 341 1.33 3.24 14.46
C TYR A 341 1.52 1.74 14.73
N LEU A 342 1.78 1.33 15.98
CA LEU A 342 2.05 -0.07 16.30
C LEU A 342 0.85 -1.01 16.06
N ILE A 343 -0.40 -0.53 16.08
CA ILE A 343 -1.55 -1.38 15.71
C ILE A 343 -1.65 -1.66 14.20
N LYS A 344 -0.98 -0.86 13.37
CA LYS A 344 -0.97 -0.99 11.91
C LYS A 344 0.23 -1.79 11.40
N ALA A 345 1.19 -2.11 12.26
CA ALA A 345 2.33 -2.94 11.90
C ALA A 345 1.92 -4.43 11.82
N ALA A 346 2.50 -5.17 10.88
CA ALA A 346 2.04 -6.50 10.51
C ALA A 346 2.20 -7.55 11.63
N ASP A 347 3.30 -7.48 12.40
CA ASP A 347 3.65 -8.50 13.39
C ASP A 347 3.14 -8.20 14.82
N THR A 348 2.25 -7.22 14.98
CA THR A 348 1.92 -6.66 16.29
C THR A 348 0.45 -6.82 16.63
N SER A 349 0.15 -7.59 17.68
CA SER A 349 -1.21 -7.69 18.20
C SER A 349 -1.58 -6.48 19.06
N VAL A 350 -2.83 -6.01 18.92
CA VAL A 350 -3.40 -4.91 19.72
C VAL A 350 -3.22 -5.14 21.22
N LYS A 351 -3.36 -6.39 21.67
CA LYS A 351 -3.14 -6.78 23.07
C LYS A 351 -1.69 -6.55 23.49
N SER A 352 -0.72 -7.01 22.71
CA SER A 352 0.71 -6.87 23.00
C SER A 352 1.13 -5.40 23.12
N VAL A 353 0.74 -4.58 22.15
CA VAL A 353 1.03 -3.13 22.15
C VAL A 353 0.46 -2.46 23.39
N ARG A 354 -0.82 -2.74 23.70
CA ARG A 354 -1.50 -2.19 24.85
C ARG A 354 -0.84 -2.60 26.17
N ASP A 355 -0.51 -3.88 26.33
CA ASP A 355 0.07 -4.41 27.56
C ASP A 355 1.48 -3.80 27.80
N ARG A 356 2.24 -3.56 26.72
CA ARG A 356 3.54 -2.88 26.77
C ARG A 356 3.42 -1.42 27.21
N ILE A 357 2.48 -0.66 26.64
CA ILE A 357 2.21 0.73 27.07
C ILE A 357 1.76 0.77 28.53
N ALA A 358 0.82 -0.10 28.90
CA ALA A 358 0.32 -0.19 30.27
C ALA A 358 1.43 -0.53 31.29
N PHE A 359 2.38 -1.37 30.92
CA PHE A 359 3.54 -1.68 31.76
C PHE A 359 4.41 -0.45 32.03
N CYS A 360 4.76 0.32 31.00
CA CYS A 360 5.55 1.55 31.17
C CYS A 360 4.82 2.60 32.00
N LEU A 361 3.52 2.82 31.75
CA LEU A 361 2.70 3.74 32.54
C LEU A 361 2.61 3.32 34.02
N LYS A 362 2.55 2.01 34.32
CA LYS A 362 2.60 1.51 35.70
C LYS A 362 3.93 1.81 36.39
N LEU A 363 5.06 1.66 35.68
CA LEU A 363 6.39 1.98 36.21
C LEU A 363 6.52 3.48 36.49
N ASP A 364 6.09 4.33 35.56
CA ASP A 364 6.11 5.79 35.73
C ASP A 364 5.18 6.22 36.88
N LEU A 365 3.99 5.63 37.00
CA LEU A 365 3.06 5.88 38.11
C LEU A 365 3.66 5.49 39.47
N LYS A 366 4.37 4.35 39.53
CA LYS A 366 5.06 3.90 40.75
C LYS A 366 6.17 4.88 41.14
N ARG A 367 7.01 5.26 40.17
CA ARG A 367 8.11 6.21 40.37
C ARG A 367 7.60 7.57 40.88
N GLU A 368 6.57 8.14 40.25
CA GLU A 368 6.01 9.44 40.66
C GLU A 368 5.38 9.39 42.06
N LYS A 369 4.76 8.27 42.45
CA LYS A 369 4.23 8.10 43.81
C LYS A 369 5.32 8.01 44.88
N GLU A 370 6.48 7.44 44.53
CA GLU A 370 7.58 7.23 45.47
C GLU A 370 8.48 8.47 45.59
N THR A 371 8.73 9.18 44.48
CA THR A 371 9.73 10.25 44.41
C THR A 371 9.13 11.65 44.60
N THR A 372 8.40 12.14 43.60
CA THR A 372 7.92 13.52 43.48
C THR A 372 6.59 13.75 44.21
N LYS A 373 5.76 12.72 44.36
CA LYS A 373 4.40 12.76 44.94
C LYS A 373 3.50 13.83 44.31
N ASN A 374 3.76 14.21 43.05
CA ASN A 374 2.99 15.22 42.35
C ASN A 374 1.58 14.68 42.03
N LYS A 375 0.56 15.18 42.74
CA LYS A 375 -0.82 14.71 42.62
C LYS A 375 -1.39 14.88 41.21
N ALA A 376 -1.11 16.00 40.53
CA ALA A 376 -1.62 16.27 39.19
C ALA A 376 -1.03 15.28 38.18
N ARG A 377 0.28 15.06 38.24
CA ARG A 377 0.97 14.10 37.36
C ARG A 377 0.58 12.64 37.63
N ILE A 378 0.37 12.27 38.89
CA ILE A 378 -0.14 10.95 39.26
C ILE A 378 -1.54 10.72 38.69
N GLN A 379 -2.41 11.73 38.76
CA GLN A 379 -3.75 11.66 38.20
C GLN A 379 -3.70 11.54 36.67
N ASP A 380 -2.86 12.33 36.00
CA ASP A 380 -2.63 12.29 34.56
C ASP A 380 -2.20 10.89 34.08
N ILE A 381 -1.13 10.33 34.68
CA ILE A 381 -0.66 8.97 34.34
C ILE A 381 -1.72 7.91 34.64
N SER A 382 -2.48 8.06 35.73
CA SER A 382 -3.56 7.12 36.08
C SER A 382 -4.71 7.17 35.08
N THR A 383 -5.07 8.35 34.59
CA THR A 383 -6.09 8.54 33.54
C THR A 383 -5.60 7.91 32.24
N GLU A 384 -4.35 8.16 31.84
CA GLU A 384 -3.77 7.57 30.62
C GLU A 384 -3.73 6.04 30.70
N LEU A 385 -3.30 5.49 31.84
CA LEU A 385 -3.26 4.04 32.08
C LEU A 385 -4.64 3.39 31.96
N SER A 386 -5.71 4.12 32.29
CA SER A 386 -7.09 3.61 32.17
C SER A 386 -7.48 3.29 30.72
N PHE A 387 -6.90 3.96 29.72
CA PHE A 387 -7.15 3.69 28.31
C PHE A 387 -6.47 2.41 27.81
N TYR A 388 -5.40 1.97 28.47
CA TYR A 388 -4.63 0.79 28.09
C TYR A 388 -4.80 -0.39 29.05
N SER A 389 -5.47 -0.23 30.18
CA SER A 389 -5.67 -1.33 31.12
C SER A 389 -7.06 -1.32 31.72
N ILE A 390 -7.83 -2.37 31.40
CA ILE A 390 -9.16 -2.58 31.99
C ILE A 390 -9.11 -2.60 33.53
N PHE A 391 -8.07 -3.19 34.11
CA PHE A 391 -7.88 -3.21 35.56
C PHE A 391 -7.66 -1.80 36.14
N ALA A 392 -6.90 -0.95 35.44
CA ALA A 392 -6.69 0.43 35.89
C ALA A 392 -7.96 1.27 35.74
N TYR A 393 -8.71 1.07 34.65
CA TYR A 393 -10.03 1.66 34.48
C TYR A 393 -10.99 1.24 35.59
N GLU A 394 -11.07 -0.04 35.93
CA GLU A 394 -11.94 -0.51 37.01
C GLU A 394 -11.55 0.11 38.35
N LEU A 395 -10.26 0.17 38.69
CA LEU A 395 -9.80 0.83 39.92
C LEU A 395 -10.15 2.33 39.95
N TRP A 396 -10.06 3.00 38.81
CA TRP A 396 -10.42 4.42 38.67
C TRP A 396 -11.93 4.63 38.77
N TYR A 397 -12.71 3.85 38.01
CA TYR A 397 -14.17 3.84 38.02
C TYR A 397 -14.73 3.54 39.41
N LEU A 398 -14.07 2.65 40.16
CA LEU A 398 -14.43 2.33 41.53
C LEU A 398 -14.15 3.44 42.54
N LYS A 399 -13.08 4.21 42.34
CA LYS A 399 -12.79 5.38 43.18
C LYS A 399 -13.82 6.50 42.99
N LEU A 400 -14.40 6.62 41.79
CA LEU A 400 -15.35 7.68 41.45
C LEU A 400 -16.78 7.40 41.91
N ARG A 401 -17.14 6.15 42.21
CA ARG A 401 -18.47 5.82 42.75
C ARG A 401 -18.48 5.74 44.28
N PRO A 402 -19.51 6.30 44.95
CA PRO A 402 -19.77 6.01 46.36
C PRO A 402 -20.07 4.52 46.55
N LYS A 403 -19.69 3.98 47.72
CA LYS A 403 -19.57 2.56 48.14
C LYS A 403 -20.82 1.65 48.03
N ASN A 404 -21.61 1.71 46.95
CA ASN A 404 -22.91 1.04 46.92
C ASN A 404 -22.96 -0.24 46.08
N VAL A 405 -22.18 -0.37 44.99
CA VAL A 405 -22.31 -1.54 44.10
C VAL A 405 -21.43 -2.71 44.54
N PHE A 406 -20.22 -2.43 45.03
CA PHE A 406 -19.31 -3.47 45.51
C PHE A 406 -19.71 -4.04 46.86
N SER A 407 -20.31 -3.24 47.75
CA SER A 407 -20.89 -3.77 48.98
C SER A 407 -22.03 -4.75 48.66
N VAL A 408 -22.86 -4.45 47.65
CA VAL A 408 -23.97 -5.30 47.22
C VAL A 408 -23.49 -6.58 46.54
N LEU A 409 -22.56 -6.50 45.58
CA LEU A 409 -21.99 -7.70 44.93
C LEU A 409 -21.22 -8.59 45.91
N PHE A 410 -20.44 -8.00 46.83
CA PHE A 410 -19.74 -8.74 47.87
C PHE A 410 -20.71 -9.33 48.90
N SER A 411 -21.84 -8.67 49.16
CA SER A 411 -22.93 -9.22 49.98
C SER A 411 -23.65 -10.37 49.27
N MET A 412 -23.90 -10.27 47.96
CA MET A 412 -24.47 -11.38 47.18
C MET A 412 -23.52 -12.58 47.10
N ALA A 413 -22.22 -12.36 46.95
CA ALA A 413 -21.22 -13.43 47.01
C ALA A 413 -21.17 -14.10 48.40
N LYS A 414 -21.26 -13.31 49.49
CA LYS A 414 -21.39 -13.84 50.85
C LYS A 414 -22.67 -14.66 51.04
N VAL A 415 -23.80 -14.21 50.50
CA VAL A 415 -25.07 -14.93 50.54
C VAL A 415 -24.99 -16.23 49.72
N ALA A 416 -24.35 -16.22 48.56
CA ALA A 416 -24.14 -17.43 47.75
C ALA A 416 -23.23 -18.44 48.47
N ILE A 417 -22.15 -17.99 49.12
CA ILE A 417 -21.28 -18.84 49.95
C ILE A 417 -22.05 -19.38 51.17
N LEU A 418 -22.89 -18.56 51.80
CA LEU A 418 -23.75 -18.98 52.93
C LEU A 418 -24.76 -20.04 52.48
N ILE A 419 -25.36 -19.89 51.30
CA ILE A 419 -26.26 -20.88 50.69
C ILE A 419 -25.49 -22.16 50.34
N MET A 420 -24.26 -22.08 49.83
CA MET A 420 -23.40 -23.26 49.61
C MET A 420 -23.10 -23.99 50.93
N LEU A 421 -22.83 -23.26 52.01
CA LEU A 421 -22.60 -23.85 53.33
C LEU A 421 -23.89 -24.47 53.90
N LEU A 422 -25.05 -23.84 53.73
CA LEU A 422 -26.35 -24.35 54.19
C LEU A 422 -26.82 -25.57 53.39
N THR A 423 -26.60 -25.59 52.07
CA THR A 423 -26.96 -26.72 51.20
C THR A 423 -26.02 -27.91 51.37
N SER A 424 -24.78 -27.69 51.81
CA SER A 424 -23.84 -28.76 52.19
C SER A 424 -24.25 -29.56 53.43
N ILE A 425 -25.26 -29.10 54.18
CA ILE A 425 -25.81 -29.77 55.36
C ILE A 425 -26.87 -30.83 54.98
N PHE A 426 -27.39 -30.83 53.75
CA PHE A 426 -28.64 -31.55 53.41
C PHE A 426 -28.63 -32.50 52.20
N ALA A 427 -27.51 -32.84 51.55
CA ALA A 427 -27.59 -33.78 50.41
C ALA A 427 -26.35 -34.66 50.17
N GLU A 428 -26.61 -35.95 49.94
CA GLU A 428 -25.65 -36.97 49.47
C GLU A 428 -25.13 -36.71 48.04
N ASP A 429 -25.75 -35.81 47.28
CA ASP A 429 -25.34 -35.40 45.92
C ASP A 429 -24.45 -34.15 45.90
N LEU A 430 -23.28 -34.27 46.53
CA LEU A 430 -22.24 -33.23 46.55
C LEU A 430 -21.71 -32.84 45.16
N ASN A 431 -21.79 -33.73 44.16
CA ASN A 431 -21.21 -33.49 42.84
C ASN A 431 -22.07 -32.58 41.95
N PHE A 432 -23.39 -32.75 41.94
CA PHE A 432 -24.27 -31.95 41.08
C PHE A 432 -24.26 -30.47 41.46
N TRP A 433 -24.46 -30.15 42.74
CA TRP A 433 -24.50 -28.76 43.20
C TRP A 433 -23.15 -28.05 43.10
N ARG A 434 -22.04 -28.77 43.31
CA ARG A 434 -20.69 -28.22 43.07
C ARG A 434 -20.50 -27.86 41.60
N VAL A 435 -20.85 -28.76 40.68
CA VAL A 435 -20.77 -28.51 39.24
C VAL A 435 -21.69 -27.37 38.82
N PHE A 436 -22.92 -27.33 39.32
CA PHE A 436 -23.87 -26.26 39.07
C PHE A 436 -23.32 -24.89 39.50
N TRP A 437 -22.80 -24.78 40.73
CA TRP A 437 -22.24 -23.52 41.23
C TRP A 437 -20.97 -23.11 40.49
N ILE A 438 -20.09 -24.04 40.12
CA ILE A 438 -18.91 -23.75 39.29
C ILE A 438 -19.34 -23.18 37.92
N ILE A 439 -20.34 -23.81 37.28
CA ILE A 439 -20.86 -23.36 35.98
C ILE A 439 -21.60 -22.02 36.13
N PHE A 440 -22.43 -21.85 37.15
CA PHE A 440 -23.20 -20.63 37.38
C PHE A 440 -22.30 -19.44 37.72
N LEU A 441 -21.34 -19.61 38.65
CA LEU A 441 -20.35 -18.58 38.97
C LEU A 441 -19.44 -18.30 37.77
N GLY A 442 -18.99 -19.34 37.06
CA GLY A 442 -18.19 -19.19 35.85
C GLY A 442 -18.90 -18.37 34.77
N ASN A 443 -20.18 -18.66 34.50
CA ASN A 443 -20.97 -17.93 33.52
C ASN A 443 -21.31 -16.50 33.97
N THR A 444 -21.72 -16.30 35.23
CA THR A 444 -22.03 -14.96 35.76
C THR A 444 -20.80 -14.06 35.80
N ILE A 445 -19.64 -14.60 36.20
CA ILE A 445 -18.35 -13.90 36.14
C ILE A 445 -17.96 -13.62 34.69
N GLY A 446 -18.12 -14.60 33.78
CA GLY A 446 -17.84 -14.43 32.35
C GLY A 446 -18.68 -13.33 31.69
N VAL A 447 -20.00 -13.35 31.89
CA VAL A 447 -20.93 -12.33 31.39
C VAL A 447 -20.60 -10.96 31.98
N HIS A 448 -20.33 -10.88 33.28
CA HIS A 448 -19.94 -9.62 33.91
C HIS A 448 -18.60 -9.09 33.34
N LEU A 449 -17.58 -9.94 33.16
CA LEU A 449 -16.31 -9.55 32.57
C LEU A 449 -16.46 -9.06 31.12
N LEU A 450 -17.32 -9.71 30.31
CA LEU A 450 -17.64 -9.27 28.95
C LEU A 450 -18.37 -7.92 28.95
N PHE A 451 -19.36 -7.75 29.83
CA PHE A 451 -20.08 -6.49 29.98
C PHE A 451 -19.14 -5.34 30.40
N ARG A 452 -18.25 -5.59 31.38
CA ARG A 452 -17.22 -4.63 31.81
C ARG A 452 -16.23 -4.31 30.71
N LYS A 453 -15.80 -5.31 29.95
CA LYS A 453 -14.94 -5.12 28.77
C LYS A 453 -15.61 -4.20 27.75
N ASN A 454 -16.91 -4.39 27.47
CA ASN A 454 -17.65 -3.54 26.53
C ASN A 454 -17.78 -2.10 27.04
N ILE A 455 -18.09 -1.91 28.33
CA ILE A 455 -18.10 -0.57 28.95
C ILE A 455 -16.74 0.10 28.83
N TRP A 456 -15.67 -0.63 29.16
CA TRP A 456 -14.31 -0.10 29.09
C TRP A 456 -13.91 0.28 27.65
N ILE A 457 -14.25 -0.56 26.66
CA ILE A 457 -14.03 -0.26 25.24
C ILE A 457 -14.74 1.04 24.86
N LYS A 458 -16.03 1.17 25.21
CA LYS A 458 -16.82 2.38 24.94
C LYS A 458 -16.20 3.63 25.58
N TYR A 459 -15.88 3.57 26.88
CA TYR A 459 -15.21 4.66 27.58
C TYR A 459 -13.87 5.04 26.92
N ARG A 460 -13.04 4.03 26.59
CA ARG A 460 -11.74 4.25 25.96
C ARG A 460 -11.91 4.98 24.62
N ASP A 461 -12.83 4.51 23.79
CA ASP A 461 -12.98 5.05 22.44
C ASP A 461 -13.58 6.47 22.45
N GLU A 462 -14.49 6.76 23.39
CA GLU A 462 -15.08 8.10 23.56
C GLU A 462 -14.09 9.13 24.13
N ASN A 463 -13.23 8.74 25.07
CA ASN A 463 -12.48 9.70 25.90
C ASN A 463 -10.99 9.81 25.54
N ARG A 464 -10.40 8.78 24.91
CA ARG A 464 -8.94 8.73 24.68
C ARG A 464 -8.47 9.83 23.74
N GLU A 465 -9.16 10.04 22.63
CA GLU A 465 -8.73 11.06 21.65
C GLU A 465 -8.83 12.47 22.21
N GLU A 466 -9.94 12.78 22.88
CA GLU A 466 -10.13 14.10 23.50
C GLU A 466 -9.09 14.37 24.58
N TYR A 467 -8.77 13.38 25.42
CA TYR A 467 -7.70 13.48 26.41
C TYR A 467 -6.36 13.86 25.75
N TYR A 468 -5.98 13.20 24.66
CA TYR A 468 -4.71 13.51 23.99
C TYR A 468 -4.74 14.84 23.25
N ARG A 469 -5.86 15.22 22.62
CA ARG A 469 -6.03 16.57 22.05
C ARG A 469 -5.77 17.63 23.11
N ASN A 470 -6.39 17.53 24.28
CA ASN A 470 -6.21 18.49 25.37
C ASN A 470 -4.79 18.47 25.95
N LYS A 471 -4.18 17.28 26.07
CA LYS A 471 -2.82 17.11 26.60
C LYS A 471 -1.75 17.74 25.71
N PHE A 472 -1.93 17.69 24.40
CA PHE A 472 -0.96 18.20 23.42
C PHE A 472 -1.34 19.55 22.78
N ALA A 473 -2.51 20.11 23.08
CA ALA A 473 -2.99 21.38 22.52
C ALA A 473 -2.03 22.58 22.70
N ASN A 474 -1.15 22.53 23.71
CA ASN A 474 -0.20 23.60 24.02
C ASN A 474 1.25 23.31 23.60
N ILE A 475 1.50 22.18 22.93
CA ILE A 475 2.82 21.82 22.42
C ILE A 475 2.81 22.17 20.93
N LYS A 476 3.26 23.39 20.61
CA LYS A 476 3.51 23.85 19.24
C LYS A 476 4.60 23.04 18.57
#